data_AF-A0A9X3WYS7-F1
#
_entry.id   AF-A0A9X3WYS7-F1
#
_cell.length_a   1.000
_cell.length_b   1.000
_cell.length_c   1.000
_cell.angle_alpha   90.00
_cell.angle_beta   90.00
_cell.angle_gamma   90.00
#
_symmetry.space_group_name_H-M   'P 1'
#
loop_
_entity.id
_entity.type
_entity.pdbx_description
1 polymer ?
#
loop_
_entity_poly.entity_id
_entity_poly.type
_entity_poly.pdbx_seq_one_letter_code
_entity_poly.pdbx_strand_id
1 'polypeptide(L)'
;MRTSAALRTTLVATALVATASAASARGPERPLVDPSQANGIPEVYADALGPLYEPVAIATEGFLSTPSDLGETSWDVPGQIVVDARDDLDVSSLLSLATDFGLTFTPTQLAPSTKIQIATVSAGDMARVLDRLSRDPRVEFAEPLARVRASFVPNDPLAGEQWHMQRIGAQRAWDFSVGRGVTVAVVDTGIACEDHGPYMKGTDLAATECVEGWNFVTGNEHANDDQGHGTHVAGTIAQSTNNGIGASGVAFGARLMPVKVLNENGWGTTADVADGIRWAADHGAHVINLSLGGPRNSKVLQKAIEHAHRMGAVVVAAAGNTGGSVQYPGASDGVIGVSATDPNDKLASFSSRGEGVDLAAPGVKVVQQTVCNKGRNKCEQFPGWNGTSMASPHVAGAAALVMGLGVTDPAAVEDALRKSARVVDSSDGGKRLYGAGVLDAAEAAVSVTKQHALTRLVALVLMTAFVARAARKKNKDAKSPLRLDFLLPALAAGPGLFFFAPWLLPRADFWVDVAARPIADLDLLVGVSLHRFLPLANAFVPFALTAVGFGIKRLRPAIAGLSVGTGAYLLSLVALGDAGGPFGRVALVAWCVLNAAICAWIARTNLAETR
;
A
#
# COMPACT_ATOMS: atom_id res chain seq x y z
N MET A 1 -10.24 -7.60 -66.53
CA MET A 1 -9.75 -8.56 -65.51
C MET A 1 -9.25 -7.74 -64.33
N ARG A 2 -10.04 -7.58 -63.25
CA ARG A 2 -10.00 -8.38 -61.99
C ARG A 2 -8.61 -8.26 -61.30
N THR A 3 -8.42 -7.90 -60.03
CA THR A 3 -9.29 -7.80 -58.83
C THR A 3 -8.52 -7.13 -57.67
N SER A 4 -9.28 -6.56 -56.73
CA SER A 4 -8.95 -6.04 -55.40
C SER A 4 -8.18 -6.99 -54.46
N ALA A 5 -7.49 -6.46 -53.44
CA ALA A 5 -7.81 -6.68 -52.01
C ALA A 5 -6.83 -5.98 -51.04
N ALA A 6 -7.40 -5.19 -50.12
CA ALA A 6 -6.85 -4.82 -48.83
C ALA A 6 -7.00 -5.98 -47.83
N LEU A 7 -6.19 -6.03 -46.75
CA LEU A 7 -6.65 -6.23 -45.36
C LEU A 7 -5.50 -6.42 -44.33
N ARG A 8 -5.64 -5.71 -43.20
CA ARG A 8 -5.30 -6.10 -41.80
C ARG A 8 -3.87 -5.98 -41.27
N THR A 9 -3.60 -4.79 -40.72
CA THR A 9 -2.75 -4.59 -39.53
C THR A 9 -3.67 -4.39 -38.32
N THR A 10 -4.07 -5.47 -37.64
CA THR A 10 -4.83 -5.43 -36.38
C THR A 10 -4.66 -6.77 -35.66
N LEU A 11 -3.86 -6.79 -34.58
CA LEU A 11 -3.94 -7.63 -33.37
C LEU A 11 -2.52 -7.79 -32.79
N VAL A 12 -2.16 -6.97 -31.80
CA VAL A 12 -1.08 -7.31 -30.84
C VAL A 12 -1.54 -7.13 -29.38
N ALA A 13 -2.73 -6.57 -29.12
CA ALA A 13 -3.21 -6.33 -27.76
C ALA A 13 -3.95 -7.52 -27.10
N THR A 14 -4.12 -8.66 -27.79
CA THR A 14 -4.88 -9.83 -27.26
C THR A 14 -3.99 -11.03 -26.93
N ALA A 15 -2.67 -10.95 -27.15
CA ALA A 15 -1.76 -12.07 -26.95
C ALA A 15 -1.11 -12.13 -25.56
N LEU A 16 -1.08 -11.03 -24.79
CA LEU A 16 -0.38 -11.00 -23.50
C LEU A 16 -1.10 -11.75 -22.36
N VAL A 17 -2.40 -11.99 -22.47
CA VAL A 17 -3.17 -12.72 -21.42
C VAL A 17 -3.08 -14.24 -21.60
N ALA A 18 -2.74 -14.74 -22.79
CA ALA A 18 -2.72 -16.18 -23.08
C ALA A 18 -1.37 -16.86 -22.80
N THR A 19 -0.26 -16.11 -22.74
CA THR A 19 1.09 -16.71 -22.58
C THR A 19 1.60 -16.74 -21.13
N ALA A 20 0.95 -16.04 -20.20
CA ALA A 20 1.32 -16.07 -18.77
C ALA A 20 0.82 -17.33 -18.03
N SER A 21 -0.07 -18.12 -18.63
CA SER A 21 -0.67 -19.33 -18.01
C SER A 21 0.11 -20.63 -18.26
N ALA A 22 1.16 -20.61 -19.10
CA ALA A 22 1.81 -21.84 -19.59
C ALA A 22 3.23 -22.13 -19.06
N ALA A 23 3.80 -21.30 -18.18
CA ALA A 23 5.22 -21.39 -17.82
C ALA A 23 5.54 -21.66 -16.33
N SER A 24 4.58 -22.07 -15.51
CA SER A 24 4.86 -22.44 -14.11
C SER A 24 3.97 -23.58 -13.61
N ALA A 25 4.33 -24.81 -13.97
CA ALA A 25 4.07 -26.01 -13.15
C ALA A 25 4.61 -27.27 -13.85
N ARG A 26 5.82 -27.69 -13.48
CA ARG A 26 6.20 -29.11 -13.51
C ARG A 26 6.93 -29.44 -12.22
N GLY A 27 6.16 -29.57 -11.14
CA GLY A 27 6.55 -30.36 -9.97
C GLY A 27 6.28 -31.85 -10.23
N PRO A 28 6.92 -32.77 -9.50
CA PRO A 28 6.86 -34.20 -9.80
C PRO A 28 5.45 -34.77 -9.53
N GLU A 29 4.95 -35.56 -10.47
CA GLU A 29 3.69 -36.29 -10.39
C GLU A 29 3.69 -37.23 -9.16
N ARG A 30 2.76 -37.00 -8.22
CA ARG A 30 2.37 -38.00 -7.23
C ARG A 30 1.17 -38.78 -7.78
N PRO A 31 1.10 -40.10 -7.57
CA PRO A 31 0.08 -40.94 -8.20
C PRO A 31 -1.32 -40.60 -7.67
N LEU A 32 -2.27 -40.55 -8.62
CA LEU A 32 -3.70 -40.38 -8.39
C LEU A 32 -4.21 -41.49 -7.45
N VAL A 33 -4.87 -41.09 -6.37
CA VAL A 33 -5.58 -42.00 -5.47
C VAL A 33 -6.78 -42.57 -6.21
N ASP A 34 -6.91 -43.90 -6.16
CA ASP A 34 -7.99 -44.69 -6.76
C ASP A 34 -9.38 -44.24 -6.25
N PRO A 35 -10.32 -43.83 -7.12
CA PRO A 35 -11.66 -43.37 -6.73
C PRO A 35 -12.54 -44.46 -6.09
N SER A 36 -12.12 -45.73 -6.12
CA SER A 36 -12.89 -46.85 -5.56
C SER A 36 -12.75 -47.02 -4.03
N GLN A 37 -11.93 -46.19 -3.37
CA GLN A 37 -11.78 -46.18 -1.90
C GLN A 37 -12.76 -45.24 -1.17
N ALA A 38 -13.64 -44.53 -1.89
CA ALA A 38 -14.62 -43.58 -1.34
C ALA A 38 -15.97 -44.21 -0.96
N ASN A 39 -16.00 -45.46 -0.51
CA ASN A 39 -17.22 -46.13 -0.05
C ASN A 39 -17.27 -46.15 1.47
N GLY A 40 -17.84 -45.09 2.06
CA GLY A 40 -18.00 -44.96 3.50
C GLY A 40 -18.89 -43.80 3.92
N ILE A 41 -19.98 -43.54 3.20
CA ILE A 41 -21.05 -42.67 3.69
C ILE A 41 -22.16 -43.58 4.22
N PRO A 42 -22.45 -43.58 5.54
CA PRO A 42 -23.64 -44.25 6.06
C PRO A 42 -24.89 -43.64 5.42
N GLU A 43 -25.76 -44.50 4.88
CA GLU A 43 -27.02 -44.18 4.18
C GLU A 43 -27.91 -43.19 4.95
N VAL A 44 -27.75 -43.11 6.27
CA VAL A 44 -28.46 -42.19 7.19
C VAL A 44 -28.20 -40.71 6.90
N TYR A 45 -27.08 -40.34 6.27
CA TYR A 45 -26.76 -38.95 5.93
C TYR A 45 -27.34 -38.49 4.58
N ALA A 46 -27.69 -39.41 3.67
CA ALA A 46 -28.20 -39.07 2.34
C ALA A 46 -29.70 -38.71 2.38
N ASP A 47 -30.48 -39.36 3.25
CA ASP A 47 -31.94 -39.20 3.31
C ASP A 47 -32.41 -37.98 4.12
N ALA A 48 -31.57 -37.42 4.99
CA ALA A 48 -31.90 -36.24 5.78
C ALA A 48 -31.57 -34.90 5.08
N LEU A 49 -30.75 -34.91 4.01
CA LEU A 49 -30.17 -33.71 3.39
C LEU A 49 -30.16 -33.74 1.84
N GLY A 50 -31.20 -34.27 1.19
CA GLY A 50 -31.36 -34.10 -0.26
C GLY A 50 -32.06 -32.77 -0.63
N PRO A 51 -31.90 -32.22 -1.85
CA PRO A 51 -30.69 -32.06 -2.65
C PRO A 51 -30.11 -30.65 -2.41
N LEU A 52 -29.07 -30.54 -1.58
CA LEU A 52 -28.25 -29.32 -1.48
C LEU A 52 -26.81 -29.58 -1.95
N TYR A 53 -26.66 -30.45 -2.94
CA TYR A 53 -25.48 -30.46 -3.81
C TYR A 53 -25.60 -29.34 -4.85
N GLU A 54 -25.60 -28.10 -4.38
CA GLU A 54 -24.81 -27.10 -5.10
C GLU A 54 -23.55 -26.91 -4.26
N PRO A 55 -22.33 -27.07 -4.83
CA PRO A 55 -21.15 -26.50 -4.17
C PRO A 55 -21.52 -25.05 -3.87
N VAL A 56 -21.23 -24.53 -2.66
CA VAL A 56 -21.51 -23.13 -2.30
C VAL A 56 -21.14 -22.27 -3.50
N ALA A 57 -22.15 -21.89 -4.28
CA ALA A 57 -21.98 -20.99 -5.37
C ALA A 57 -21.68 -19.71 -4.62
N ILE A 58 -20.40 -19.34 -4.57
CA ILE A 58 -19.99 -18.00 -4.19
C ILE A 58 -20.95 -17.11 -4.95
N ALA A 59 -21.86 -16.47 -4.22
CA ALA A 59 -23.00 -15.81 -4.81
C ALA A 59 -22.49 -14.96 -5.98
N THR A 60 -22.95 -15.28 -7.18
CA THR A 60 -22.75 -14.47 -8.39
C THR A 60 -23.43 -13.10 -8.26
N GLU A 61 -24.08 -12.85 -7.12
CA GLU A 61 -24.60 -11.56 -6.70
C GLU A 61 -23.47 -10.63 -6.23
N GLY A 62 -23.08 -9.73 -7.14
CA GLY A 62 -22.37 -8.51 -6.77
C GLY A 62 -20.85 -8.59 -6.82
N PHE A 63 -20.28 -8.85 -7.99
CA PHE A 63 -18.86 -8.63 -8.31
C PHE A 63 -18.37 -7.16 -8.10
N LEU A 64 -19.26 -6.28 -7.65
CA LEU A 64 -19.07 -4.83 -7.49
C LEU A 64 -19.28 -4.34 -6.05
N SER A 65 -19.52 -5.21 -5.06
CA SER A 65 -19.51 -4.77 -3.66
C SER A 65 -18.06 -4.60 -3.19
N THR A 66 -17.56 -3.37 -3.28
CA THR A 66 -16.36 -2.95 -2.55
C THR A 66 -16.63 -3.09 -1.06
N PRO A 67 -15.80 -3.82 -0.29
CA PRO A 67 -15.93 -3.83 1.16
C PRO A 67 -15.89 -2.38 1.67
N SER A 68 -16.90 -1.96 2.42
CA SER A 68 -17.05 -0.58 2.89
C SER A 68 -16.18 -0.25 4.10
N ASP A 69 -15.53 -1.25 4.68
CA ASP A 69 -14.58 -1.15 5.78
C ASP A 69 -13.39 -2.06 5.43
N LEU A 70 -12.17 -1.79 5.90
CA LEU A 70 -10.95 -2.51 5.50
C LEU A 70 -10.10 -3.10 6.64
N GLY A 71 -10.57 -2.99 7.88
CA GLY A 71 -10.04 -3.70 9.05
C GLY A 71 -10.13 -5.22 8.94
N GLU A 72 -9.77 -5.96 10.00
CA GLU A 72 -9.82 -7.45 10.02
C GLU A 72 -11.19 -7.99 9.52
N THR A 73 -12.28 -7.26 9.84
CA THR A 73 -13.67 -7.58 9.46
C THR A 73 -14.05 -7.25 8.00
N SER A 74 -13.14 -6.67 7.23
CA SER A 74 -13.42 -6.26 5.84
C SER A 74 -13.53 -7.38 4.82
N TRP A 75 -13.00 -8.53 5.20
CA TRP A 75 -13.11 -9.74 4.43
C TRP A 75 -14.32 -10.56 4.85
N ASP A 76 -15.00 -10.16 5.93
CA ASP A 76 -16.21 -10.81 6.37
C ASP A 76 -17.22 -10.79 5.23
N VAL A 77 -17.72 -11.98 4.91
CA VAL A 77 -18.84 -12.15 4.03
C VAL A 77 -20.04 -11.58 4.80
N PRO A 78 -20.64 -10.46 4.34
CA PRO A 78 -21.64 -9.76 5.14
C PRO A 78 -22.80 -10.68 5.52
N GLY A 79 -23.10 -10.72 6.82
CA GLY A 79 -24.16 -11.56 7.35
C GLY A 79 -23.86 -13.05 7.33
N GLN A 80 -22.60 -13.48 7.23
CA GLN A 80 -22.23 -14.89 7.37
C GLN A 80 -21.22 -15.10 8.49
N ILE A 81 -21.35 -16.23 9.17
CA ILE A 81 -20.44 -16.70 10.21
C ILE A 81 -19.96 -18.10 9.84
N VAL A 82 -18.77 -18.46 10.33
CA VAL A 82 -18.28 -19.82 10.40
C VAL A 82 -18.41 -20.31 11.84
N VAL A 83 -18.89 -21.54 12.01
CA VAL A 83 -19.05 -22.21 13.30
C VAL A 83 -18.30 -23.52 13.23
N ASP A 84 -17.28 -23.62 14.07
CA ASP A 84 -16.55 -24.86 14.32
C ASP A 84 -17.17 -25.54 15.54
N ALA A 85 -17.95 -26.60 15.29
CA ALA A 85 -18.61 -27.36 16.35
C ALA A 85 -17.70 -28.49 16.81
N ARG A 86 -17.88 -29.01 18.02
CA ARG A 86 -17.02 -30.11 18.49
C ARG A 86 -17.09 -31.31 17.56
N ASP A 87 -15.93 -31.89 17.28
CA ASP A 87 -15.76 -33.04 16.38
C ASP A 87 -16.63 -34.26 16.75
N ASP A 88 -16.93 -34.42 18.05
CA ASP A 88 -17.70 -35.54 18.59
C ASP A 88 -19.23 -35.37 18.48
N LEU A 89 -19.73 -34.26 17.95
CA LEU A 89 -21.16 -34.03 17.77
C LEU A 89 -21.73 -34.85 16.61
N ASP A 90 -22.88 -35.47 16.88
CA ASP A 90 -23.68 -36.12 15.87
C ASP A 90 -24.56 -35.10 15.12
N VAL A 91 -25.16 -35.54 14.00
CA VAL A 91 -26.01 -34.68 13.16
C VAL A 91 -27.17 -34.10 13.95
N SER A 92 -27.77 -34.91 14.82
CA SER A 92 -28.94 -34.50 15.59
C SER A 92 -28.58 -33.35 16.55
N SER A 93 -27.39 -33.40 17.14
CA SER A 93 -26.87 -32.33 18.00
C SER A 93 -26.48 -31.08 17.21
N LEU A 94 -25.98 -31.22 15.98
CA LEU A 94 -25.74 -30.07 15.10
C LEU A 94 -27.03 -29.38 14.65
N LEU A 95 -28.07 -30.16 14.33
CA LEU A 95 -29.38 -29.63 13.96
C LEU A 95 -30.09 -28.97 15.15
N SER A 96 -29.94 -29.53 16.36
CA SER A 96 -30.45 -28.87 17.57
C SER A 96 -29.70 -27.57 17.85
N LEU A 97 -28.37 -27.55 17.70
CA LEU A 97 -27.58 -26.33 17.80
C LEU A 97 -28.05 -25.26 16.80
N ALA A 98 -28.27 -25.62 15.54
CA ALA A 98 -28.81 -24.69 14.55
C ALA A 98 -30.17 -24.13 15.00
N THR A 99 -31.06 -25.00 15.48
CA THR A 99 -32.42 -24.63 15.92
C THR A 99 -32.40 -23.71 17.15
N ASP A 100 -31.57 -24.01 18.16
CA ASP A 100 -31.46 -23.24 19.40
C ASP A 100 -30.99 -21.80 19.19
N PHE A 101 -30.25 -21.58 18.08
CA PHE A 101 -29.71 -20.28 17.70
C PHE A 101 -30.47 -19.62 16.55
N GLY A 102 -31.48 -20.29 15.99
CA GLY A 102 -32.24 -19.79 14.84
C GLY A 102 -31.38 -19.66 13.57
N LEU A 103 -30.40 -20.54 13.41
CA LEU A 103 -29.45 -20.56 12.31
C LEU A 103 -29.83 -21.61 11.28
N THR A 104 -29.42 -21.38 10.03
CA THR A 104 -29.42 -22.39 8.99
C THR A 104 -27.98 -22.70 8.64
N PHE A 105 -27.53 -23.92 8.95
CA PHE A 105 -26.18 -24.37 8.65
C PHE A 105 -26.07 -24.87 7.21
N THR A 106 -25.00 -24.43 6.56
CA THR A 106 -24.54 -24.89 5.26
C THR A 106 -23.20 -25.60 5.47
N PRO A 107 -23.11 -26.91 5.23
CA PRO A 107 -21.88 -27.66 5.47
C PRO A 107 -20.79 -27.30 4.47
N THR A 108 -19.54 -27.29 4.93
CA THR A 108 -18.37 -27.30 4.06
C THR A 108 -18.12 -28.70 3.47
N GLN A 109 -17.22 -28.82 2.48
CA GLN A 109 -16.88 -30.10 1.84
C GLN A 109 -16.33 -31.14 2.84
N LEU A 110 -15.70 -30.68 3.93
CA LEU A 110 -15.14 -31.53 4.99
C LEU A 110 -15.97 -31.47 6.28
N ALA A 111 -17.17 -30.88 6.26
CA ALA A 111 -18.03 -30.79 7.45
C ALA A 111 -18.34 -32.14 8.12
N PRO A 112 -18.47 -33.29 7.41
CA PRO A 112 -18.69 -34.57 8.10
C PRO A 112 -17.57 -34.95 9.08
N SER A 113 -16.33 -34.53 8.81
CA SER A 113 -15.14 -34.83 9.62
C SER A 113 -14.73 -33.69 10.54
N THR A 114 -14.90 -32.44 10.11
CA THR A 114 -14.47 -31.22 10.84
C THR A 114 -15.59 -30.52 11.59
N LYS A 115 -16.86 -30.87 11.32
CA LYS A 115 -18.06 -30.21 11.86
C LYS A 115 -18.16 -28.69 11.60
N ILE A 116 -17.31 -28.13 10.74
CA ILE A 116 -17.36 -26.73 10.32
C ILE A 116 -18.63 -26.46 9.49
N GLN A 117 -19.43 -25.51 9.96
CA GLN A 117 -20.65 -25.04 9.32
C GLN A 117 -20.57 -23.55 8.98
N ILE A 118 -21.24 -23.15 7.90
CA ILE A 118 -21.47 -21.74 7.57
C ILE A 118 -22.92 -21.40 7.90
N ALA A 119 -23.18 -20.25 8.55
CA ALA A 119 -24.54 -19.78 8.81
C ALA A 119 -24.75 -18.35 8.33
N THR A 120 -25.97 -18.05 7.89
CA THR A 120 -26.39 -16.65 7.62
C THR A 120 -27.01 -16.05 8.87
N VAL A 121 -26.58 -14.84 9.24
CA VAL A 121 -27.03 -14.08 10.41
C VAL A 121 -27.34 -12.65 9.98
N SER A 122 -28.40 -12.06 10.54
CA SER A 122 -28.71 -10.65 10.29
C SER A 122 -27.57 -9.77 10.84
N ALA A 123 -27.19 -8.71 10.11
CA ALA A 123 -26.06 -7.87 10.49
C ALA A 123 -26.23 -7.22 11.89
N GLY A 124 -27.47 -6.93 12.30
CA GLY A 124 -27.78 -6.37 13.63
C GLY A 124 -27.70 -7.38 14.78
N ASP A 125 -27.72 -8.68 14.48
CA ASP A 125 -27.74 -9.75 15.48
C ASP A 125 -26.41 -10.50 15.61
N MET A 126 -25.48 -10.29 14.67
CA MET A 126 -24.22 -11.02 14.56
C MET A 126 -23.42 -11.04 15.87
N ALA A 127 -23.14 -9.88 16.47
CA ALA A 127 -22.38 -9.80 17.71
C ALA A 127 -23.05 -10.56 18.87
N ARG A 128 -24.39 -10.47 18.98
CA ARG A 128 -25.17 -11.19 19.99
C ARG A 128 -25.15 -12.70 19.76
N VAL A 129 -25.21 -13.14 18.50
CA VAL A 129 -25.18 -14.56 18.14
C VAL A 129 -23.80 -15.16 18.41
N LEU A 130 -22.72 -14.49 17.99
CA LEU A 130 -21.35 -14.94 18.23
C LEU A 130 -21.04 -15.05 19.74
N ASP A 131 -21.43 -14.06 20.54
CA ASP A 131 -21.27 -14.06 22.00
C ASP A 131 -22.06 -15.17 22.72
N ARG A 132 -23.19 -15.60 22.15
CA ARG A 132 -23.93 -16.76 22.66
C ARG A 132 -23.27 -18.08 22.23
N LEU A 133 -22.84 -18.18 20.96
CA LEU A 133 -22.20 -19.38 20.43
C LEU A 133 -20.89 -19.68 21.16
N SER A 134 -20.09 -18.65 21.45
CA SER A 134 -18.81 -18.78 22.18
C SER A 134 -18.95 -19.28 23.62
N ARG A 135 -20.19 -19.34 24.17
CA ARG A 135 -20.48 -19.89 25.50
C ARG A 135 -21.20 -21.23 25.45
N ASP A 136 -21.57 -21.72 24.26
CA ASP A 136 -22.25 -23.02 24.12
C ASP A 136 -21.20 -24.14 24.14
N PRO A 137 -21.35 -25.16 25.01
CA PRO A 137 -20.38 -26.25 25.12
C PRO A 137 -20.27 -27.14 23.86
N ARG A 138 -21.17 -26.97 22.87
CA ARG A 138 -21.13 -27.66 21.58
C ARG A 138 -20.24 -26.96 20.55
N VAL A 139 -19.82 -25.73 20.80
CA VAL A 139 -19.05 -24.90 19.85
C VAL A 139 -17.61 -24.78 20.33
N GLU A 140 -16.65 -25.07 19.46
CA GLU A 140 -15.23 -24.82 19.71
C GLU A 140 -14.89 -23.37 19.37
N PHE A 141 -15.28 -22.93 18.18
CA PHE A 141 -15.09 -21.55 17.71
C PHE A 141 -16.29 -21.07 16.89
N ALA A 142 -16.59 -19.78 16.98
CA ALA A 142 -17.54 -19.13 16.09
C ALA A 142 -17.05 -17.70 15.80
N GLU A 143 -16.97 -17.36 14.52
CA GLU A 143 -16.45 -16.07 14.06
C GLU A 143 -17.09 -15.66 12.73
N PRO A 144 -17.00 -14.38 12.32
CA PRO A 144 -17.42 -13.97 10.98
C PRO A 144 -16.73 -14.80 9.88
N LEU A 145 -17.47 -15.17 8.84
CA LEU A 145 -16.87 -15.91 7.72
C LEU A 145 -16.04 -14.95 6.87
N ALA A 146 -14.73 -15.13 6.79
CA ALA A 146 -13.86 -14.28 5.98
C ALA A 146 -13.60 -14.85 4.56
N ARG A 147 -13.48 -13.96 3.57
CA ARG A 147 -12.93 -14.24 2.24
C ARG A 147 -11.40 -14.38 2.32
N VAL A 148 -10.83 -15.32 1.57
CA VAL A 148 -9.38 -15.48 1.43
C VAL A 148 -8.95 -15.31 -0.03
N ARG A 149 -7.73 -14.80 -0.26
CA ARG A 149 -7.10 -14.72 -1.59
C ARG A 149 -5.62 -15.08 -1.49
N ALA A 150 -5.02 -15.54 -2.60
CA ALA A 150 -3.57 -15.62 -2.71
C ALA A 150 -2.97 -14.21 -2.73
N SER A 151 -2.20 -13.85 -1.71
CA SER A 151 -1.41 -12.61 -1.65
C SER A 151 -0.03 -12.84 -2.27
N PHE A 152 0.66 -11.77 -2.65
CA PHE A 152 2.09 -11.84 -2.94
C PHE A 152 2.84 -12.26 -1.65
N VAL A 153 3.48 -13.43 -1.69
CA VAL A 153 4.34 -13.95 -0.63
C VAL A 153 5.77 -13.95 -1.16
N PRO A 154 6.71 -13.27 -0.48
CA PRO A 154 8.10 -13.20 -0.91
C PRO A 154 8.77 -14.58 -0.75
N ASN A 155 9.74 -14.90 -1.61
CA ASN A 155 10.51 -16.15 -1.55
C ASN A 155 11.71 -16.11 -0.58
N ASP A 156 11.79 -15.07 0.24
CA ASP A 156 12.85 -14.78 1.20
C ASP A 156 12.82 -15.80 2.35
N PRO A 157 13.93 -16.51 2.64
CA PRO A 157 13.96 -17.60 3.63
C PRO A 157 13.51 -17.20 5.05
N LEU A 158 13.72 -15.95 5.47
CA LEU A 158 13.38 -15.46 6.80
C LEU A 158 12.00 -14.78 6.88
N ALA A 159 11.20 -14.80 5.81
CA ALA A 159 9.87 -14.18 5.81
C ALA A 159 8.96 -14.73 6.93
N GLY A 160 9.12 -16.00 7.30
CA GLY A 160 8.41 -16.63 8.42
C GLY A 160 8.85 -16.14 9.81
N GLU A 161 10.07 -15.60 9.93
CA GLU A 161 10.63 -15.05 11.17
C GLU A 161 10.31 -13.54 11.34
N GLN A 162 9.93 -12.86 10.25
CA GLN A 162 9.54 -11.45 10.25
C GLN A 162 8.06 -11.27 10.67
N TRP A 163 7.75 -11.63 11.91
CA TRP A 163 6.42 -11.39 12.51
C TRP A 163 5.99 -9.92 12.35
N HIS A 164 6.95 -9.01 12.41
CA HIS A 164 6.76 -7.56 12.34
C HIS A 164 6.18 -7.13 10.98
N MET A 165 6.62 -7.74 9.88
CA MET A 165 6.08 -7.51 8.53
C MET A 165 4.64 -8.03 8.41
N GLN A 166 4.37 -9.21 8.99
CA GLN A 166 3.02 -9.78 9.01
C GLN A 166 2.07 -8.90 9.83
N ARG A 167 2.52 -8.41 10.99
CA ARG A 167 1.68 -7.63 11.91
C ARG A 167 1.23 -6.28 11.36
N ILE A 168 2.03 -5.66 10.50
CA ILE A 168 1.66 -4.41 9.81
C ILE A 168 0.94 -4.66 8.47
N GLY A 169 0.75 -5.92 8.07
CA GLY A 169 0.10 -6.27 6.80
C GLY A 169 0.95 -5.98 5.55
N ALA A 170 2.30 -6.02 5.64
CA ALA A 170 3.18 -5.62 4.53
C ALA A 170 2.87 -6.38 3.22
N GLN A 171 2.67 -7.70 3.28
CA GLN A 171 2.32 -8.53 2.11
C GLN A 171 1.08 -8.05 1.37
N ARG A 172 0.04 -7.65 2.12
CA ARG A 172 -1.19 -7.11 1.55
C ARG A 172 -0.99 -5.70 1.01
N ALA A 173 -0.14 -4.89 1.64
CA ALA A 173 0.20 -3.56 1.15
C ALA A 173 0.89 -3.62 -0.21
N TRP A 174 1.74 -4.63 -0.45
CA TRP A 174 2.46 -4.86 -1.71
C TRP A 174 1.56 -5.15 -2.92
N ASP A 175 0.31 -5.56 -2.68
CA ASP A 175 -0.68 -5.67 -3.74
C ASP A 175 -1.05 -4.29 -4.32
N PHE A 176 -0.85 -3.22 -3.54
CA PHE A 176 -1.23 -1.84 -3.89
C PHE A 176 -0.03 -0.91 -4.14
N SER A 177 1.06 -1.07 -3.38
CA SER A 177 2.25 -0.23 -3.52
C SER A 177 3.46 -0.96 -2.97
N VAL A 178 4.63 -0.70 -3.55
CA VAL A 178 5.93 -1.15 -3.01
C VAL A 178 6.86 0.04 -2.78
N GLY A 179 6.36 1.28 -2.87
CA GLY A 179 7.14 2.51 -2.63
C GLY A 179 7.97 3.01 -3.83
N ARG A 180 7.64 2.59 -5.07
CA ARG A 180 8.37 3.01 -6.29
C ARG A 180 8.40 4.53 -6.43
N GLY A 181 9.60 5.04 -6.76
CA GLY A 181 9.83 6.47 -6.99
C GLY A 181 9.99 7.31 -5.72
N VAL A 182 9.87 6.68 -4.55
CA VAL A 182 10.10 7.32 -3.25
C VAL A 182 11.55 7.11 -2.83
N THR A 183 12.12 8.13 -2.21
CA THR A 183 13.47 8.09 -1.64
C THR A 183 13.36 8.33 -0.15
N VAL A 184 13.87 7.38 0.64
CA VAL A 184 13.85 7.41 2.10
C VAL A 184 15.26 7.63 2.62
N ALA A 185 15.48 8.75 3.29
CA ALA A 185 16.73 9.03 3.98
C ALA A 185 16.78 8.33 5.33
N VAL A 186 17.89 7.63 5.57
CA VAL A 186 18.20 7.03 6.87
C VAL A 186 19.30 7.87 7.50
N VAL A 187 18.90 8.74 8.43
CA VAL A 187 19.79 9.66 9.16
C VAL A 187 20.28 8.92 10.40
N ASP A 188 21.42 8.22 10.28
CA ASP A 188 21.84 7.19 11.23
C ASP A 188 23.38 6.94 11.20
N THR A 189 23.86 5.70 11.42
CA THR A 189 25.27 5.29 11.36
C THR A 189 25.80 5.05 9.94
N GLY A 190 24.99 5.28 8.91
CA GLY A 190 25.30 4.92 7.52
C GLY A 190 24.52 3.69 7.06
N ILE A 191 24.70 3.29 5.80
CA ILE A 191 24.09 2.08 5.24
C ILE A 191 25.13 1.31 4.43
N ALA A 192 25.09 -0.02 4.45
CA ALA A 192 25.86 -0.89 3.56
C ALA A 192 25.33 -0.84 2.09
N CYS A 193 25.38 0.33 1.47
CA CYS A 193 24.83 0.63 0.14
C CYS A 193 25.79 0.40 -1.02
N GLU A 194 27.10 0.37 -0.78
CA GLU A 194 28.14 0.30 -1.80
C GLU A 194 29.34 -0.55 -1.35
N ASP A 195 30.11 -1.06 -2.31
CA ASP A 195 31.46 -1.57 -2.06
C ASP A 195 32.42 -0.37 -2.20
N HIS A 196 32.97 0.16 -1.10
CA HIS A 196 33.88 1.31 -1.10
C HIS A 196 35.00 1.17 -0.07
N GLY A 197 36.25 1.24 -0.53
CA GLY A 197 37.42 1.06 0.33
C GLY A 197 37.36 -0.32 1.02
N PRO A 198 37.41 -0.39 2.37
CA PRO A 198 37.25 -1.66 3.07
C PRO A 198 35.79 -2.08 3.25
N TYR A 199 34.81 -1.20 2.97
CA TYR A 199 33.39 -1.45 3.23
C TYR A 199 32.72 -2.20 2.08
N MET A 200 31.78 -3.08 2.41
CA MET A 200 31.07 -3.91 1.45
C MET A 200 29.57 -3.60 1.46
N LYS A 201 28.95 -3.65 0.27
CA LYS A 201 27.49 -3.59 0.10
C LYS A 201 26.85 -4.80 0.79
N GLY A 202 25.76 -4.57 1.50
CA GLY A 202 24.98 -5.61 2.16
C GLY A 202 24.48 -6.63 1.15
N THR A 203 24.67 -7.92 1.45
CA THR A 203 24.26 -9.02 0.55
C THR A 203 22.79 -8.95 0.17
N ASP A 204 21.91 -8.69 1.13
CA ASP A 204 20.46 -8.61 0.94
C ASP A 204 19.95 -7.17 0.72
N LEU A 205 20.88 -6.26 0.45
CA LEU A 205 20.63 -4.93 -0.12
C LEU A 205 21.12 -4.85 -1.58
N ALA A 206 21.59 -5.96 -2.16
CA ALA A 206 22.21 -5.96 -3.48
C ALA A 206 21.30 -5.39 -4.57
N ALA A 207 20.01 -5.72 -4.55
CA ALA A 207 19.00 -5.22 -5.49
C ALA A 207 18.33 -3.92 -5.00
N THR A 208 18.56 -3.50 -3.76
CA THR A 208 18.08 -2.23 -3.24
C THR A 208 18.88 -1.10 -3.89
N GLU A 209 18.13 -0.13 -4.44
CA GLU A 209 18.71 1.07 -5.03
C GLU A 209 19.04 2.07 -3.92
N CYS A 210 20.32 2.42 -3.82
CA CYS A 210 20.77 3.51 -2.98
C CYS A 210 21.12 4.71 -3.85
N VAL A 211 20.62 5.89 -3.49
CA VAL A 211 21.03 7.16 -4.10
C VAL A 211 22.25 7.72 -3.36
N GLU A 212 22.80 8.82 -3.87
CA GLU A 212 23.90 9.55 -3.24
C GLU A 212 23.57 9.90 -1.78
N GLY A 213 24.58 9.75 -0.92
CA GLY A 213 24.50 10.00 0.51
C GLY A 213 25.55 10.99 0.99
N TRP A 214 25.55 11.26 2.29
CA TRP A 214 26.54 12.13 2.91
C TRP A 214 26.92 11.67 4.31
N ASN A 215 28.21 11.77 4.61
CA ASN A 215 28.82 11.41 5.86
C ASN A 215 29.25 12.66 6.62
N PHE A 216 28.42 13.11 7.57
CA PHE A 216 28.72 14.25 8.42
C PHE A 216 29.82 13.97 9.44
N VAL A 217 30.15 12.70 9.71
CA VAL A 217 31.22 12.32 10.64
C VAL A 217 32.60 12.53 10.02
N THR A 218 32.75 12.28 8.72
CA THR A 218 34.06 12.38 8.03
C THR A 218 34.11 13.40 6.89
N GLY A 219 32.97 14.00 6.52
CA GLY A 219 32.88 15.09 5.54
C GLY A 219 33.03 14.67 4.08
N ASN A 220 32.41 13.56 3.67
CA ASN A 220 32.42 13.05 2.30
C ASN A 220 31.11 12.36 1.92
N GLU A 221 31.00 11.95 0.66
CA GLU A 221 29.85 11.26 0.05
C GLU A 221 29.68 9.79 0.49
N HIS A 222 30.67 9.21 1.17
CA HIS A 222 30.74 7.79 1.51
C HIS A 222 30.16 7.51 2.91
N ALA A 223 28.82 7.46 2.98
CA ALA A 223 28.04 7.18 4.19
C ALA A 223 27.93 5.67 4.52
N ASN A 224 29.06 4.96 4.47
CA ASN A 224 29.14 3.53 4.77
C ASN A 224 28.91 3.24 6.26
N ASP A 225 28.27 2.10 6.56
CA ASP A 225 27.95 1.70 7.92
C ASP A 225 29.10 0.92 8.58
N ASP A 226 29.66 1.49 9.64
CA ASP A 226 30.72 0.90 10.46
C ASP A 226 30.23 0.44 11.84
N GLN A 227 28.93 0.55 12.11
CA GLN A 227 28.30 0.18 13.38
C GLN A 227 27.26 -0.94 13.19
N GLY A 228 26.42 -0.85 12.16
CA GLY A 228 25.40 -1.84 11.77
C GLY A 228 23.95 -1.39 11.97
N HIS A 229 23.71 -0.32 12.73
CA HIS A 229 22.38 0.11 13.11
C HIS A 229 21.61 0.75 11.97
N GLY A 230 22.25 1.67 11.24
CA GLY A 230 21.64 2.26 10.06
C GLY A 230 21.33 1.22 8.97
N THR A 231 22.16 0.18 8.80
CA THR A 231 21.86 -0.93 7.87
C THR A 231 20.64 -1.75 8.31
N HIS A 232 20.49 -2.03 9.61
CA HIS A 232 19.31 -2.75 10.15
C HIS A 232 18.03 -1.94 9.95
N VAL A 233 18.07 -0.65 10.28
CA VAL A 233 16.99 0.32 10.06
C VAL A 233 16.62 0.42 8.57
N ALA A 234 17.62 0.55 7.70
CA ALA A 234 17.44 0.63 6.25
C ALA A 234 16.82 -0.65 5.66
N GLY A 235 17.23 -1.81 6.16
CA GLY A 235 16.63 -3.10 5.79
C GLY A 235 15.13 -3.14 6.12
N THR A 236 14.72 -2.69 7.31
CA THR A 236 13.30 -2.68 7.65
C THR A 236 12.50 -1.81 6.66
N ILE A 237 13.08 -0.71 6.18
CA ILE A 237 12.44 0.17 5.19
C ILE A 237 12.39 -0.48 3.81
N ALA A 238 13.52 -0.90 3.24
CA ALA A 238 13.61 -1.26 1.82
C ALA A 238 14.64 -2.37 1.51
N GLN A 239 14.74 -3.40 2.37
CA GLN A 239 15.52 -4.59 2.03
C GLN A 239 15.09 -5.20 0.69
N SER A 240 16.02 -5.83 -0.02
CA SER A 240 15.72 -6.51 -1.27
C SER A 240 14.73 -7.64 -0.99
N THR A 241 13.55 -7.58 -1.61
CA THR A 241 12.49 -8.56 -1.39
C THR A 241 12.29 -9.42 -2.63
N ASN A 242 11.94 -10.68 -2.44
CA ASN A 242 11.67 -11.70 -3.45
C ASN A 242 12.91 -12.04 -4.31
N ASN A 243 14.07 -12.11 -3.67
CA ASN A 243 15.37 -12.43 -4.26
C ASN A 243 15.93 -13.81 -3.82
N GLY A 244 15.23 -14.55 -2.96
CA GLY A 244 15.66 -15.83 -2.41
C GLY A 244 16.73 -15.74 -1.31
N ILE A 245 16.95 -14.56 -0.74
CA ILE A 245 17.95 -14.29 0.30
C ILE A 245 17.26 -13.67 1.51
N GLY A 246 17.75 -13.99 2.71
CA GLY A 246 17.47 -13.24 3.92
C GLY A 246 16.00 -12.87 4.18
N ALA A 247 15.74 -11.57 4.27
CA ALA A 247 14.52 -10.97 4.80
C ALA A 247 13.99 -9.86 3.87
N SER A 248 12.72 -9.50 4.03
CA SER A 248 12.02 -8.50 3.21
C SER A 248 11.98 -7.11 3.84
N GLY A 249 11.80 -6.06 3.04
CA GLY A 249 11.58 -4.67 3.50
C GLY A 249 10.15 -4.16 3.25
N VAL A 250 9.67 -3.23 4.08
CA VAL A 250 8.28 -2.70 4.00
C VAL A 250 7.97 -2.06 2.65
N ALA A 251 8.86 -1.23 2.13
CA ALA A 251 8.76 -0.52 0.87
C ALA A 251 9.95 -0.88 -0.03
N PHE A 252 10.07 -2.16 -0.38
CA PHE A 252 11.21 -2.72 -1.10
C PHE A 252 11.44 -2.17 -2.53
N GLY A 253 10.50 -1.39 -3.09
CA GLY A 253 10.67 -0.65 -4.33
C GLY A 253 11.08 0.80 -4.14
N ALA A 254 11.26 1.27 -2.90
CA ALA A 254 11.79 2.59 -2.59
C ALA A 254 13.33 2.62 -2.70
N ARG A 255 13.87 3.82 -2.88
CA ARG A 255 15.31 4.07 -2.85
C ARG A 255 15.76 4.49 -1.46
N LEU A 256 16.96 4.09 -1.06
CA LEU A 256 17.57 4.51 0.21
C LEU A 256 18.58 5.65 0.00
N MET A 257 18.58 6.63 0.90
CA MET A 257 19.57 7.71 0.95
C MET A 257 20.35 7.60 2.26
N PRO A 258 21.64 7.17 2.24
CA PRO A 258 22.42 7.03 3.46
C PRO A 258 22.91 8.39 3.95
N VAL A 259 22.53 8.77 5.17
CA VAL A 259 22.95 10.03 5.80
C VAL A 259 23.60 9.71 7.14
N LYS A 260 24.93 9.64 7.16
CA LYS A 260 25.68 9.24 8.36
C LYS A 260 25.92 10.44 9.27
N VAL A 261 25.22 10.47 10.41
CA VAL A 261 25.36 11.48 11.47
C VAL A 261 25.83 10.87 12.79
N LEU A 262 25.85 9.53 12.88
CA LEU A 262 26.33 8.78 14.03
C LEU A 262 27.65 8.07 13.69
N ASN A 263 28.63 8.14 14.59
CA ASN A 263 29.93 7.49 14.44
C ASN A 263 29.87 5.97 14.68
N GLU A 264 31.01 5.28 14.61
CA GLU A 264 31.13 3.82 14.81
C GLU A 264 30.63 3.29 16.16
N ASN A 265 30.45 4.19 17.15
CA ASN A 265 29.93 3.85 18.48
C ASN A 265 28.43 4.20 18.62
N GLY A 266 27.77 4.65 17.55
CA GLY A 266 26.36 5.04 17.55
C GLY A 266 26.09 6.44 18.12
N TRP A 267 27.12 7.30 18.23
CA TRP A 267 27.00 8.64 18.81
C TRP A 267 27.15 9.73 17.75
N GLY A 268 26.36 10.78 17.87
CA GLY A 268 26.43 11.98 17.04
C GLY A 268 25.99 13.21 17.81
N THR A 269 26.06 14.37 17.17
CA THR A 269 25.63 15.63 17.79
C THR A 269 24.29 16.11 17.25
N THR A 270 23.58 16.94 18.01
CA THR A 270 22.35 17.59 17.53
C THR A 270 22.61 18.47 16.30
N ALA A 271 23.84 18.98 16.12
CA ALA A 271 24.22 19.75 14.94
C ALA A 271 24.26 18.84 13.70
N ASP A 272 24.97 17.72 13.77
CA ASP A 272 25.07 16.76 12.65
C ASP A 272 23.72 16.19 12.26
N VAL A 273 22.86 15.90 13.24
CA VAL A 273 21.47 15.45 12.99
C VAL A 273 20.66 16.54 12.27
N ALA A 274 20.75 17.79 12.72
CA ALA A 274 20.03 18.90 12.09
C ALA A 274 20.53 19.16 10.66
N ASP A 275 21.84 19.10 10.42
CA ASP A 275 22.41 19.24 9.07
C ASP A 275 22.05 18.06 8.19
N GLY A 276 22.05 16.83 8.73
CA GLY A 276 21.60 15.63 8.03
C GLY A 276 20.14 15.70 7.57
N ILE A 277 19.24 16.20 8.41
CA ILE A 277 17.83 16.41 8.06
C ILE A 277 17.70 17.43 6.91
N ARG A 278 18.42 18.56 7.01
CA ARG A 278 18.38 19.61 5.98
C ARG A 278 18.93 19.10 4.66
N TRP A 279 20.09 18.46 4.70
CA TRP A 279 20.77 17.91 3.53
C TRP A 279 19.91 16.86 2.84
N ALA A 280 19.33 15.91 3.59
CA ALA A 280 18.44 14.90 3.05
C ALA A 280 17.27 15.53 2.29
N ALA A 281 16.60 16.51 2.92
CA ALA A 281 15.49 17.22 2.30
C ALA A 281 15.90 18.00 1.03
N ASP A 282 17.07 18.65 1.04
CA ASP A 282 17.60 19.39 -0.09
C ASP A 282 18.04 18.49 -1.25
N HIS A 283 18.37 17.22 -0.97
CA HIS A 283 18.82 16.22 -1.96
C HIS A 283 17.70 15.25 -2.38
N GLY A 284 16.43 15.59 -2.11
CA GLY A 284 15.28 14.87 -2.66
C GLY A 284 14.81 13.68 -1.81
N ALA A 285 15.12 13.65 -0.51
CA ALA A 285 14.44 12.75 0.41
C ALA A 285 12.95 13.12 0.51
N HIS A 286 12.10 12.11 0.40
CA HIS A 286 10.65 12.25 0.55
C HIS A 286 10.18 11.80 1.94
N VAL A 287 10.91 10.84 2.53
CA VAL A 287 10.74 10.41 3.92
C VAL A 287 12.11 10.46 4.59
N ILE A 288 12.19 10.95 5.82
CA ILE A 288 13.41 11.00 6.63
C ILE A 288 13.15 10.19 7.90
N ASN A 289 13.86 9.08 8.07
CA ASN A 289 13.80 8.26 9.28
C ASN A 289 14.95 8.60 10.23
N LEU A 290 14.59 8.87 11.48
CA LEU A 290 15.50 9.19 12.58
C LEU A 290 15.32 8.15 13.69
N SER A 291 16.00 7.01 13.56
CA SER A 291 16.01 5.94 14.57
C SER A 291 16.96 6.23 15.74
N LEU A 292 16.97 7.50 16.17
CA LEU A 292 17.88 8.06 17.16
C LEU A 292 17.13 9.05 18.04
N GLY A 293 17.73 9.42 19.17
CA GLY A 293 17.12 10.43 20.03
C GLY A 293 18.00 10.86 21.20
N GLY A 294 17.59 11.97 21.82
CA GLY A 294 18.22 12.50 23.01
C GLY A 294 17.22 13.26 23.89
N PRO A 295 17.59 13.55 25.15
CA PRO A 295 16.66 14.11 26.13
C PRO A 295 16.37 15.60 25.93
N ARG A 296 17.14 16.32 25.10
CA ARG A 296 17.11 17.78 25.01
C ARG A 296 16.35 18.26 23.78
N ASN A 297 15.30 19.05 24.00
CA ASN A 297 14.66 19.83 22.95
C ASN A 297 15.66 20.86 22.37
N SER A 298 15.70 20.99 21.05
CA SER A 298 16.59 21.90 20.33
C SER A 298 15.84 22.70 19.29
N LYS A 299 15.94 24.03 19.38
CA LYS A 299 15.41 24.95 18.36
C LYS A 299 16.11 24.78 17.00
N VAL A 300 17.35 24.33 17.00
CA VAL A 300 18.10 24.04 15.75
C VAL A 300 17.49 22.83 15.05
N LEU A 301 17.22 21.78 15.83
CA LEU A 301 16.58 20.56 15.33
C LEU A 301 15.15 20.84 14.84
N GLN A 302 14.37 21.62 15.58
CA GLN A 302 13.04 22.06 15.17
C GLN A 302 13.05 22.79 13.82
N LYS A 303 13.99 23.73 13.62
CA LYS A 303 14.13 24.45 12.34
C LYS A 303 14.54 23.54 11.17
N ALA A 304 15.28 22.48 11.43
CA ALA A 304 15.63 21.48 10.42
C ALA A 304 14.40 20.66 10.02
N ILE A 305 13.58 20.25 10.99
CA ILE A 305 12.30 19.55 10.74
C ILE A 305 11.34 20.43 9.93
N GLU A 306 11.16 21.69 10.34
CA GLU A 306 10.36 22.67 9.58
C GLU A 306 10.87 22.85 8.15
N HIS A 307 12.19 22.78 7.94
CA HIS A 307 12.80 22.84 6.62
C HIS A 307 12.46 21.60 5.77
N ALA A 308 12.59 20.41 6.35
CA ALA A 308 12.19 19.17 5.70
C ALA A 308 10.71 19.20 5.25
N HIS A 309 9.81 19.68 6.12
CA HIS A 309 8.40 19.87 5.78
C HIS A 309 8.17 20.85 4.63
N ARG A 310 8.87 21.99 4.62
CA ARG A 310 8.79 22.95 3.50
C ARG A 310 9.27 22.34 2.18
N MET A 311 10.27 21.47 2.23
CA MET A 311 10.73 20.69 1.08
C MET A 311 9.80 19.52 0.75
N GLY A 312 8.77 19.25 1.56
CA GLY A 312 7.79 18.20 1.35
C GLY A 312 8.20 16.81 1.83
N ALA A 313 9.18 16.72 2.72
CA ALA A 313 9.59 15.47 3.33
C ALA A 313 8.75 15.18 4.58
N VAL A 314 8.34 13.92 4.74
CA VAL A 314 7.77 13.40 5.99
C VAL A 314 8.92 13.03 6.92
N VAL A 315 8.85 13.45 8.19
CA VAL A 315 9.87 13.13 9.20
C VAL A 315 9.29 12.14 10.20
N VAL A 316 9.96 10.99 10.36
CA VAL A 316 9.57 9.92 11.28
C VAL A 316 10.71 9.69 12.26
N ALA A 317 10.41 9.61 13.57
CA ALA A 317 11.45 9.38 14.57
C ALA A 317 11.03 8.42 15.68
N ALA A 318 12.02 7.73 16.22
CA ALA A 318 11.86 6.86 17.37
C ALA A 318 11.48 7.64 18.64
N ALA A 319 10.54 7.11 19.42
CA ALA A 319 10.11 7.75 20.67
C ALA A 319 11.17 7.68 21.78
N GLY A 320 12.09 6.72 21.75
CA GLY A 320 13.11 6.49 22.76
C GLY A 320 12.93 5.18 23.54
N ASN A 321 14.00 4.74 24.21
CA ASN A 321 14.09 3.41 24.83
C ASN A 321 14.27 3.44 26.37
N THR A 322 13.80 4.50 27.04
CA THR A 322 13.99 4.68 28.50
C THR A 322 12.79 4.25 29.34
N GLY A 323 11.67 3.91 28.71
CA GLY A 323 10.37 3.72 29.38
C GLY A 323 9.76 5.01 29.96
N GLY A 324 10.43 6.15 29.79
CA GLY A 324 10.03 7.46 30.27
C GLY A 324 9.27 8.28 29.22
N SER A 325 9.45 9.60 29.27
CA SER A 325 8.88 10.50 28.25
C SER A 325 9.52 10.29 26.87
N VAL A 326 8.77 10.64 25.82
CA VAL A 326 9.27 10.69 24.44
C VAL A 326 10.50 11.61 24.37
N GLN A 327 11.51 11.17 23.62
CA GLN A 327 12.77 11.88 23.38
C GLN A 327 12.72 12.71 22.10
N TYR A 328 13.70 13.58 21.88
CA TYR A 328 13.80 14.41 20.68
C TYR A 328 14.72 13.76 19.66
N PRO A 329 14.38 13.75 18.36
CA PRO A 329 13.29 14.49 17.72
C PRO A 329 11.89 13.87 17.78
N GLY A 330 11.68 12.68 18.36
CA GLY A 330 10.35 12.05 18.45
C GLY A 330 9.24 12.95 19.01
N ALA A 331 9.56 13.82 19.97
CA ALA A 331 8.63 14.79 20.56
C ALA A 331 8.64 16.18 19.90
N SER A 332 9.31 16.36 18.75
CA SER A 332 9.33 17.64 18.03
C SER A 332 8.08 17.85 17.19
N ASP A 333 7.65 19.10 17.03
CA ASP A 333 6.50 19.43 16.18
C ASP A 333 6.80 19.09 14.72
N GLY A 334 5.86 18.43 14.05
CA GLY A 334 6.03 17.96 12.68
C GLY A 334 6.85 16.66 12.59
N VAL A 335 7.02 15.90 13.66
CA VAL A 335 7.61 14.56 13.58
C VAL A 335 6.53 13.54 13.89
N ILE A 336 6.47 12.47 13.11
CA ILE A 336 5.68 11.29 13.48
C ILE A 336 6.50 10.51 14.51
N GLY A 337 6.16 10.67 15.79
CA GLY A 337 6.83 9.98 16.89
C GLY A 337 6.33 8.55 17.06
N VAL A 338 7.25 7.59 17.06
CA VAL A 338 6.91 6.16 16.98
C VAL A 338 7.31 5.38 18.23
N SER A 339 6.32 4.83 18.94
CA SER A 339 6.52 3.92 20.06
C SER A 339 6.64 2.46 19.61
N ALA A 340 7.19 1.58 20.46
CA ALA A 340 7.50 0.19 20.11
C ALA A 340 6.53 -0.80 20.73
N THR A 341 6.03 -1.74 19.92
CA THR A 341 5.21 -2.87 20.38
C THR A 341 5.89 -4.22 20.22
N ASP A 342 5.41 -5.18 21.01
CA ASP A 342 5.73 -6.59 20.91
C ASP A 342 4.78 -7.34 19.94
N PRO A 343 4.97 -8.65 19.71
CA PRO A 343 4.12 -9.46 18.83
C PRO A 343 2.63 -9.50 19.19
N ASN A 344 2.25 -9.11 20.40
CA ASN A 344 0.88 -9.10 20.90
C ASN A 344 0.28 -7.69 20.93
N ASP A 345 0.87 -6.75 20.18
CA ASP A 345 0.54 -5.31 20.20
C ASP A 345 0.64 -4.65 21.60
N LYS A 346 1.34 -5.29 22.55
CA LYS A 346 1.62 -4.66 23.84
C LYS A 346 2.78 -3.70 23.70
N LEU A 347 2.66 -2.53 24.33
CA LEU A 347 3.78 -1.59 24.40
C LEU A 347 5.00 -2.27 25.06
N ALA A 348 6.14 -2.21 24.39
CA ALA A 348 7.39 -2.74 24.91
C ALA A 348 7.80 -1.99 26.19
N SER A 349 8.32 -2.71 27.18
CA SER A 349 8.65 -2.14 28.50
C SER A 349 9.63 -0.97 28.43
N PHE A 350 10.58 -1.02 27.49
CA PHE A 350 11.56 0.03 27.22
C PHE A 350 10.99 1.20 26.42
N SER A 351 9.83 1.07 25.77
CA SER A 351 9.33 2.14 24.90
C SER A 351 9.00 3.38 25.73
N SER A 352 9.63 4.49 25.36
CA SER A 352 9.19 5.82 25.78
C SER A 352 7.75 6.07 25.32
N ARG A 353 7.06 6.92 26.07
CA ARG A 353 5.61 7.14 26.00
C ARG A 353 5.25 8.55 26.44
N GLY A 354 4.04 8.99 26.15
CA GLY A 354 3.51 10.29 26.54
C GLY A 354 3.19 11.18 25.34
N GLU A 355 3.26 12.48 25.58
CA GLU A 355 3.11 13.50 24.53
C GLU A 355 4.23 13.36 23.49
N GLY A 356 3.86 13.43 22.21
CA GLY A 356 4.77 13.17 21.08
C GLY A 356 4.74 11.72 20.55
N VAL A 357 3.85 10.85 21.02
CA VAL A 357 3.57 9.57 20.32
C VAL A 357 2.40 9.77 19.36
N ASP A 358 2.64 9.57 18.07
CA ASP A 358 1.61 9.64 17.02
C ASP A 358 1.16 8.27 16.56
N LEU A 359 2.07 7.29 16.57
CA LEU A 359 1.83 5.90 16.17
C LEU A 359 2.67 4.93 17.00
N ALA A 360 2.22 3.70 17.08
CA ALA A 360 3.02 2.56 17.53
C ALA A 360 3.38 1.64 16.35
N ALA A 361 4.51 0.96 16.42
CA ALA A 361 4.90 -0.04 15.43
C ALA A 361 5.76 -1.16 16.05
N PRO A 362 5.90 -2.31 15.36
CA PRO A 362 6.74 -3.42 15.83
C PRO A 362 8.17 -3.00 16.17
N GLY A 363 8.60 -3.22 17.40
CA GLY A 363 9.95 -2.85 17.85
C GLY A 363 10.65 -3.90 18.70
N VAL A 364 10.12 -5.13 18.77
CA VAL A 364 10.70 -6.24 19.55
C VAL A 364 11.08 -7.40 18.62
N LYS A 365 12.31 -7.89 18.69
CA LYS A 365 12.83 -8.98 17.86
C LYS A 365 12.58 -8.74 16.37
N VAL A 366 12.90 -7.54 15.90
CA VAL A 366 12.80 -7.18 14.48
C VAL A 366 14.00 -7.79 13.75
N VAL A 367 13.74 -8.86 13.00
CA VAL A 367 14.74 -9.64 12.24
C VAL A 367 15.02 -8.93 10.92
N GLN A 368 16.26 -8.47 10.72
CA GLN A 368 16.65 -7.67 9.55
C GLN A 368 18.17 -7.71 9.31
N GLN A 369 18.65 -7.45 8.09
CA GLN A 369 20.08 -7.50 7.80
C GLN A 369 20.86 -6.43 8.58
N THR A 370 22.02 -6.80 9.12
CA THR A 370 23.04 -5.86 9.60
C THR A 370 24.42 -6.18 9.04
N VAL A 371 25.41 -5.37 9.36
CA VAL A 371 26.80 -5.57 8.95
C VAL A 371 27.57 -6.40 9.99
N CYS A 372 28.65 -7.04 9.55
CA CYS A 372 29.63 -7.68 10.42
C CYS A 372 31.01 -7.04 10.21
N ASN A 373 31.91 -7.22 11.18
CA ASN A 373 33.28 -6.69 11.11
C ASN A 373 33.31 -5.19 10.72
N LYS A 374 32.39 -4.38 11.30
CA LYS A 374 32.25 -2.94 10.99
C LYS A 374 32.05 -2.64 9.50
N GLY A 375 31.25 -3.47 8.81
CA GLY A 375 30.98 -3.31 7.38
C GLY A 375 32.07 -3.82 6.45
N ARG A 376 33.17 -4.39 6.98
CA ARG A 376 34.35 -4.74 6.18
C ARG A 376 34.29 -6.10 5.49
N ASN A 377 33.30 -6.92 5.84
CA ASN A 377 33.11 -8.24 5.27
C ASN A 377 31.71 -8.34 4.68
N LYS A 378 31.57 -9.09 3.58
CA LYS A 378 30.25 -9.56 3.14
C LYS A 378 29.76 -10.64 4.10
N CYS A 379 28.55 -10.47 4.62
CA CYS A 379 27.92 -11.42 5.50
C CYS A 379 26.40 -11.30 5.48
N GLU A 380 25.79 -12.43 5.80
CA GLU A 380 24.36 -12.64 5.88
C GLU A 380 24.00 -12.79 7.36
N GLN A 381 23.96 -11.67 8.08
CA GLN A 381 23.53 -11.64 9.48
C GLN A 381 22.20 -10.92 9.61
N PHE A 382 21.21 -11.61 10.18
CA PHE A 382 19.85 -11.12 10.35
C PHE A 382 19.40 -11.20 11.82
N PRO A 383 20.05 -10.46 12.74
CA PRO A 383 19.67 -10.53 14.15
C PRO A 383 18.31 -9.86 14.39
N GLY A 384 17.56 -10.42 15.34
CA GLY A 384 16.37 -9.79 15.90
C GLY A 384 16.73 -8.72 16.92
N TRP A 385 16.48 -7.44 16.62
CA TRP A 385 16.78 -6.33 17.53
C TRP A 385 15.54 -5.75 18.20
N ASN A 386 15.76 -5.08 19.34
CA ASN A 386 14.72 -4.43 20.13
C ASN A 386 14.98 -2.92 20.19
N GLY A 387 13.96 -2.12 19.94
CA GLY A 387 14.02 -0.67 20.10
C GLY A 387 12.91 0.05 19.37
N THR A 388 12.58 1.26 19.82
CA THR A 388 11.82 2.23 19.02
C THR A 388 12.55 2.60 17.73
N SER A 389 13.88 2.45 17.70
CA SER A 389 14.72 2.51 16.51
C SER A 389 14.36 1.46 15.45
N MET A 390 13.78 0.32 15.84
CA MET A 390 13.26 -0.70 14.92
C MET A 390 11.77 -0.49 14.61
N ALA A 391 11.04 0.26 15.44
CA ALA A 391 9.63 0.62 15.19
C ALA A 391 9.51 1.75 14.15
N SER A 392 10.27 2.83 14.31
CA SER A 392 10.32 3.99 13.39
C SER A 392 10.43 3.62 11.90
N PRO A 393 11.34 2.71 11.47
CA PRO A 393 11.49 2.38 10.05
C PRO A 393 10.28 1.66 9.44
N HIS A 394 9.44 0.98 10.24
CA HIS A 394 8.18 0.44 9.71
C HIS A 394 7.25 1.56 9.27
N VAL A 395 7.12 2.62 10.07
CA VAL A 395 6.31 3.80 9.75
C VAL A 395 6.91 4.57 8.58
N ALA A 396 8.23 4.71 8.51
CA ALA A 396 8.91 5.32 7.37
C ALA A 396 8.68 4.54 6.06
N GLY A 397 8.74 3.20 6.13
CA GLY A 397 8.39 2.32 5.01
C GLY A 397 6.92 2.49 4.59
N ALA A 398 5.99 2.49 5.53
CA ALA A 398 4.56 2.71 5.23
C ALA A 398 4.29 4.10 4.64
N ALA A 399 4.97 5.14 5.11
CA ALA A 399 4.93 6.48 4.50
C ALA A 399 5.39 6.42 3.04
N ALA A 400 6.45 5.67 2.73
CA ALA A 400 6.89 5.47 1.35
C ALA A 400 5.88 4.68 0.50
N LEU A 401 5.19 3.69 1.07
CA LEU A 401 4.10 3.00 0.37
C LEU A 401 2.98 3.97 -0.03
N VAL A 402 2.54 4.80 0.92
CA VAL A 402 1.51 5.84 0.71
C VAL A 402 1.95 6.89 -0.31
N MET A 403 3.19 7.37 -0.22
CA MET A 403 3.74 8.31 -1.20
C MET A 403 3.85 7.72 -2.61
N GLY A 404 4.15 6.42 -2.74
CA GLY A 404 4.17 5.70 -4.00
C GLY A 404 2.81 5.62 -4.71
N LEU A 405 1.71 5.90 -3.99
CA LEU A 405 0.34 6.01 -4.50
C LEU A 405 -0.02 7.44 -4.96
N GLY A 406 0.87 8.42 -4.80
CA GLY A 406 0.65 9.81 -5.22
C GLY A 406 0.19 10.77 -4.10
N VAL A 407 0.16 10.32 -2.85
CA VAL A 407 -0.06 11.21 -1.69
C VAL A 407 1.28 11.84 -1.33
N THR A 408 1.50 13.10 -1.70
CA THR A 408 2.81 13.77 -1.65
C THR A 408 2.87 14.96 -0.70
N ASP A 409 1.75 15.35 -0.10
CA ASP A 409 1.72 16.31 0.99
C ASP A 409 2.05 15.61 2.33
N PRO A 410 3.06 16.08 3.10
CA PRO A 410 3.46 15.40 4.34
C PRO A 410 2.34 15.21 5.36
N ALA A 411 1.44 16.19 5.49
CA ALA A 411 0.34 16.10 6.44
C ALA A 411 -0.72 15.09 5.96
N ALA A 412 -0.97 15.01 4.65
CA ALA A 412 -1.85 13.99 4.10
C ALA A 412 -1.29 12.57 4.27
N VAL A 413 0.04 12.40 4.17
CA VAL A 413 0.70 11.11 4.45
C VAL A 413 0.55 10.71 5.91
N GLU A 414 0.83 11.63 6.85
CA GLU A 414 0.63 11.37 8.28
C GLU A 414 -0.83 11.01 8.59
N ASP A 415 -1.78 11.79 8.06
CA ASP A 415 -3.22 11.57 8.26
C ASP A 415 -3.67 10.21 7.72
N ALA A 416 -3.18 9.81 6.55
CA ALA A 416 -3.45 8.48 6.00
C ALA A 416 -2.95 7.36 6.92
N LEU A 417 -1.74 7.48 7.48
CA LEU A 417 -1.16 6.50 8.40
C LEU A 417 -1.90 6.47 9.75
N ARG A 418 -2.30 7.63 10.28
CA ARG A 418 -3.02 7.71 11.57
C ARG A 418 -4.44 7.20 11.48
N LYS A 419 -5.17 7.49 10.40
CA LYS A 419 -6.55 7.00 10.19
C LYS A 419 -6.62 5.51 9.92
N SER A 420 -5.56 4.93 9.38
CA SER A 420 -5.46 3.49 9.10
C SER A 420 -4.92 2.68 10.27
N ALA A 421 -4.38 3.32 11.31
CA ALA A 421 -3.82 2.64 12.46
C ALA A 421 -4.87 1.81 13.20
N ARG A 422 -4.48 0.60 13.61
CA ARG A 422 -5.31 -0.29 14.41
C ARG A 422 -5.35 0.20 15.85
N VAL A 423 -6.53 0.62 16.28
CA VAL A 423 -6.75 1.16 17.63
C VAL A 423 -6.70 0.02 18.66
N VAL A 424 -5.71 0.06 19.54
CA VAL A 424 -5.56 -0.90 20.65
C VAL A 424 -6.27 -0.41 21.90
N ASP A 425 -6.13 0.88 22.22
CA ASP A 425 -6.75 1.52 23.40
C ASP A 425 -7.09 2.98 23.03
N SER A 426 -8.39 3.29 23.02
CA SER A 426 -8.92 4.61 22.66
C SER A 426 -8.95 5.61 23.82
N SER A 427 -8.62 5.18 25.05
CA SER A 427 -8.52 6.05 26.21
C SER A 427 -7.39 7.07 26.06
N ASP A 428 -7.42 8.14 26.85
CA ASP A 428 -6.33 9.12 26.86
C ASP A 428 -5.01 8.51 27.36
N GLY A 429 -5.08 7.46 28.20
CA GLY A 429 -3.95 6.64 28.56
C GLY A 429 -3.40 5.90 27.35
N GLY A 430 -4.27 5.18 26.62
CA GLY A 430 -3.93 4.46 25.39
C GLY A 430 -3.29 5.35 24.33
N LYS A 431 -3.85 6.54 24.08
CA LYS A 431 -3.28 7.52 23.13
C LYS A 431 -1.87 7.96 23.51
N ARG A 432 -1.55 8.08 24.80
CA ARG A 432 -0.18 8.37 25.25
C ARG A 432 0.79 7.21 25.05
N LEU A 433 0.30 5.99 24.85
CA LEU A 433 1.13 4.80 24.62
C LEU A 433 1.27 4.50 23.12
N TYR A 434 0.16 4.59 22.37
CA TYR A 434 0.06 4.12 20.99
C TYR A 434 -0.25 5.22 19.97
N GLY A 435 -0.47 6.47 20.40
CA GLY A 435 -0.91 7.55 19.52
C GLY A 435 -2.27 7.24 18.90
N ALA A 436 -2.35 7.22 17.58
CA ALA A 436 -3.54 6.81 16.84
C ALA A 436 -3.78 5.30 16.86
N GLY A 437 -2.77 4.49 17.18
CA GLY A 437 -2.84 3.03 17.17
C GLY A 437 -1.55 2.37 16.67
N VAL A 438 -1.60 1.05 16.50
CA VAL A 438 -0.51 0.30 15.89
C VAL A 438 -0.61 0.39 14.37
N LEU A 439 0.53 0.65 13.72
CA LEU A 439 0.64 0.77 12.26
C LEU A 439 -0.02 -0.40 11.53
N ASP A 440 -0.84 -0.07 10.53
CA ASP A 440 -1.39 -1.00 9.55
C ASP A 440 -1.08 -0.48 8.14
N ALA A 441 0.01 -0.97 7.56
CA ALA A 441 0.46 -0.56 6.23
C ALA A 441 -0.48 -1.04 5.12
N ALA A 442 -1.16 -2.17 5.34
CA ALA A 442 -2.16 -2.67 4.40
C ALA A 442 -3.35 -1.72 4.34
N GLU A 443 -3.93 -1.38 5.50
CA GLU A 443 -5.07 -0.46 5.57
C GLU A 443 -4.73 0.90 4.95
N ALA A 444 -3.56 1.45 5.26
CA ALA A 444 -3.09 2.71 4.68
C ALA A 444 -3.08 2.66 3.14
N ALA A 445 -2.45 1.63 2.56
CA ALA A 445 -2.33 1.49 1.12
C ALA A 445 -3.68 1.24 0.43
N VAL A 446 -4.54 0.40 1.02
CA VAL A 446 -5.83 0.05 0.43
C VAL A 446 -6.80 1.24 0.52
N SER A 447 -6.87 1.93 1.65
CA SER A 447 -7.75 3.08 1.87
C SER A 447 -7.44 4.21 0.89
N VAL A 448 -6.15 4.57 0.74
CA VAL A 448 -5.69 5.55 -0.25
C VAL A 448 -6.07 5.14 -1.67
N THR A 449 -5.80 3.88 -2.05
CA THR A 449 -6.13 3.38 -3.40
C THR A 449 -7.64 3.47 -3.67
N LYS A 450 -8.49 3.10 -2.71
CA LYS A 450 -9.95 3.19 -2.85
C LYS A 450 -10.42 4.63 -3.00
N GLN A 451 -9.95 5.53 -2.13
CA GLN A 451 -10.33 6.95 -2.16
C GLN A 451 -9.94 7.61 -3.47
N HIS A 452 -8.73 7.31 -3.97
CA HIS A 452 -8.25 7.80 -5.27
C HIS A 452 -9.12 7.28 -6.41
N ALA A 453 -9.36 5.97 -6.48
CA ALA A 453 -10.18 5.36 -7.53
C ALA A 453 -11.60 5.96 -7.56
N LEU A 454 -12.27 6.03 -6.40
CA LEU A 454 -13.61 6.58 -6.29
C LEU A 454 -13.66 8.05 -6.70
N THR A 455 -12.79 8.89 -6.13
CA THR A 455 -12.80 10.34 -6.40
C THR A 455 -12.46 10.64 -7.86
N ARG A 456 -11.50 9.93 -8.45
CA ARG A 456 -11.14 10.06 -9.88
C ARG A 456 -12.28 9.62 -10.80
N LEU A 457 -13.00 8.54 -10.47
CA LEU A 457 -14.18 8.11 -11.23
C LEU A 457 -15.32 9.12 -11.15
N VAL A 458 -15.64 9.62 -9.95
CA VAL A 458 -16.68 10.64 -9.76
C VAL A 458 -16.32 11.91 -10.54
N ALA A 459 -15.09 12.39 -10.43
CA ALA A 459 -14.61 13.54 -11.20
C ALA A 459 -14.72 13.29 -12.70
N LEU A 460 -14.39 12.09 -13.18
CA LEU A 460 -14.49 11.72 -14.59
C LEU A 460 -15.93 11.75 -15.09
N VAL A 461 -16.87 11.19 -14.33
CA VAL A 461 -18.31 11.18 -14.67
C VAL A 461 -18.86 12.59 -14.74
N LEU A 462 -18.58 13.42 -13.72
CA LEU A 462 -19.05 14.81 -13.66
C LEU A 462 -18.48 15.64 -14.81
N MET A 463 -17.17 15.54 -15.06
CA MET A 463 -16.50 16.26 -16.14
C MET A 463 -17.00 15.82 -17.52
N THR A 464 -17.21 14.52 -17.72
CA THR A 464 -17.79 13.98 -18.95
C THR A 464 -19.20 14.52 -19.20
N ALA A 465 -20.05 14.52 -18.18
CA ALA A 465 -21.41 15.04 -18.27
C ALA A 465 -21.43 16.54 -18.60
N PHE A 466 -20.58 17.32 -17.92
CA PHE A 466 -20.40 18.75 -18.17
C PHE A 466 -19.98 19.04 -19.62
N VAL A 467 -18.90 18.40 -20.08
CA VAL A 467 -18.36 18.59 -21.43
C VAL A 467 -19.37 18.15 -22.49
N ALA A 468 -20.06 17.02 -22.29
CA ALA A 468 -21.06 16.53 -23.24
C ALA A 468 -22.24 17.50 -23.38
N ARG A 469 -22.75 18.05 -22.25
CA ARG A 469 -23.80 19.08 -22.28
C ARG A 469 -23.32 20.34 -22.99
N ALA A 470 -22.10 20.80 -22.70
CA ALA A 470 -21.52 21.99 -23.31
C ALA A 470 -21.27 21.81 -24.83
N ALA A 471 -20.85 20.62 -25.27
CA ALA A 471 -20.63 20.29 -26.67
C ALA A 471 -21.97 20.24 -27.45
N ARG A 472 -23.00 19.59 -26.90
CA ARG A 472 -24.36 19.54 -27.49
C ARG A 472 -25.01 20.92 -27.61
N LYS A 473 -24.74 21.82 -26.66
CA LYS A 473 -25.20 23.22 -26.74
C LYS A 473 -24.53 23.98 -27.89
N LYS A 474 -23.27 23.66 -28.23
CA LYS A 474 -22.55 24.26 -29.37
C LYS A 474 -22.94 23.62 -30.71
N ASN A 475 -23.10 22.30 -30.75
CA ASN A 475 -23.51 21.54 -31.93
C ASN A 475 -24.41 20.37 -31.51
N LYS A 476 -25.67 20.38 -31.95
CA LYS A 476 -26.66 19.32 -31.62
C LYS A 476 -26.21 17.93 -32.07
N ASP A 477 -25.37 17.87 -33.10
CA ASP A 477 -24.82 16.63 -33.67
C ASP A 477 -23.49 16.20 -33.04
N ALA A 478 -23.09 16.79 -31.91
CA ALA A 478 -21.87 16.41 -31.20
C ALA A 478 -21.87 14.91 -30.86
N LYS A 479 -20.71 14.25 -31.07
CA LYS A 479 -20.56 12.81 -30.80
C LYS A 479 -20.81 12.46 -29.33
N SER A 480 -21.37 11.27 -29.10
CA SER A 480 -21.62 10.74 -27.75
C SER A 480 -20.29 10.42 -27.02
N PRO A 481 -20.14 10.82 -25.75
CA PRO A 481 -18.98 10.48 -24.92
C PRO A 481 -18.98 9.02 -24.42
N LEU A 482 -19.94 8.19 -24.84
CA LEU A 482 -20.02 6.77 -24.45
C LEU A 482 -19.34 5.83 -25.43
N ARG A 483 -18.67 6.37 -26.46
CA ARG A 483 -17.96 5.58 -27.46
C ARG A 483 -16.58 5.18 -26.94
N LEU A 484 -16.11 4.00 -27.31
CA LEU A 484 -14.79 3.49 -26.90
C LEU A 484 -13.63 4.41 -27.34
N ASP A 485 -13.78 5.08 -28.48
CA ASP A 485 -12.81 6.07 -28.99
C ASP A 485 -12.67 7.32 -28.10
N PHE A 486 -13.60 7.56 -27.18
CA PHE A 486 -13.53 8.59 -26.13
C PHE A 486 -13.25 7.98 -24.74
N LEU A 487 -13.95 6.90 -24.39
CA LEU A 487 -13.89 6.32 -23.04
C LEU A 487 -12.51 5.78 -22.68
N LEU A 488 -11.82 5.10 -23.60
CA LEU A 488 -10.53 4.50 -23.30
C LEU A 488 -9.47 5.56 -22.94
N PRO A 489 -9.26 6.64 -23.73
CA PRO A 489 -8.35 7.72 -23.33
C PRO A 489 -8.79 8.46 -22.07
N ALA A 490 -10.11 8.60 -21.85
CA ALA A 490 -10.65 9.25 -20.66
C ALA A 490 -10.37 8.46 -19.37
N LEU A 491 -10.55 7.15 -19.40
CA LEU A 491 -10.20 6.25 -18.31
C LEU A 491 -8.69 6.23 -18.09
N ALA A 492 -7.89 6.09 -19.15
CA ALA A 492 -6.44 6.05 -19.06
C ALA A 492 -5.85 7.33 -18.43
N ALA A 493 -6.35 8.51 -18.76
CA ALA A 493 -5.87 9.77 -18.18
C ALA A 493 -6.51 10.15 -16.83
N GLY A 494 -7.71 9.63 -16.52
CA GLY A 494 -8.43 9.94 -15.29
C GLY A 494 -8.09 8.97 -14.15
N PRO A 495 -8.89 7.92 -13.93
CA PRO A 495 -8.66 6.93 -12.88
C PRO A 495 -7.54 5.91 -13.18
N GLY A 496 -7.12 5.76 -14.44
CA GLY A 496 -6.29 4.66 -14.92
C GLY A 496 -7.13 3.63 -15.68
N LEU A 497 -6.58 3.05 -16.76
CA LEU A 497 -7.34 2.13 -17.62
C LEU A 497 -7.73 0.85 -16.86
N PHE A 498 -6.80 0.36 -16.04
CA PHE A 498 -6.99 -0.81 -15.18
C PHE A 498 -6.94 -0.40 -13.71
N PHE A 499 -7.63 0.68 -13.34
CA PHE A 499 -7.66 1.18 -11.96
C PHE A 499 -8.06 0.10 -10.94
N PHE A 500 -8.82 -0.92 -11.36
CA PHE A 500 -9.27 -2.05 -10.54
C PHE A 500 -8.25 -3.20 -10.41
N ALA A 501 -7.16 -3.18 -11.19
CA ALA A 501 -6.14 -4.23 -11.18
C ALA A 501 -5.56 -4.54 -9.79
N PRO A 502 -5.32 -3.57 -8.87
CA PRO A 502 -4.70 -3.85 -7.57
C PRO A 502 -5.54 -4.77 -6.66
N TRP A 503 -6.84 -4.91 -6.95
CA TRP A 503 -7.70 -5.86 -6.22
C TRP A 503 -7.62 -7.29 -6.77
N LEU A 504 -7.05 -7.48 -7.96
CA LEU A 504 -6.97 -8.75 -8.67
C LEU A 504 -5.53 -9.27 -8.83
N LEU A 505 -4.56 -8.36 -9.00
CA LEU A 505 -3.17 -8.66 -9.31
C LEU A 505 -2.25 -7.77 -8.45
N PRO A 506 -1.13 -8.31 -7.96
CA PRO A 506 -0.23 -7.56 -7.08
C PRO A 506 0.56 -6.50 -7.86
N ARG A 507 0.60 -5.26 -7.36
CA ARG A 507 1.47 -4.18 -7.88
C ARG A 507 2.96 -4.38 -7.57
N ALA A 508 3.32 -5.46 -6.86
CA ALA A 508 4.69 -5.96 -6.84
C ALA A 508 5.22 -6.20 -8.27
N ASP A 509 4.37 -6.67 -9.20
CA ASP A 509 4.70 -6.74 -10.62
C ASP A 509 4.72 -5.33 -11.24
N PHE A 510 5.82 -4.99 -11.91
CA PHE A 510 6.03 -3.67 -12.49
C PHE A 510 5.00 -3.32 -13.57
N TRP A 511 4.60 -4.27 -14.41
CA TRP A 511 3.66 -4.02 -15.51
C TRP A 511 2.23 -3.87 -15.01
N VAL A 512 1.87 -4.60 -13.95
CA VAL A 512 0.59 -4.39 -13.24
C VAL A 512 0.56 -2.99 -12.63
N ASP A 513 1.65 -2.55 -11.99
CA ASP A 513 1.77 -1.22 -11.41
C ASP A 513 1.60 -0.11 -12.46
N VAL A 514 2.32 -0.20 -13.59
CA VAL A 514 2.22 0.75 -14.71
C VAL A 514 0.80 0.80 -15.28
N ALA A 515 0.17 -0.37 -15.49
CA ALA A 515 -1.15 -0.46 -16.11
C ALA A 515 -2.29 0.05 -15.21
N ALA A 516 -2.13 -0.07 -13.89
CA ALA A 516 -3.11 0.39 -12.90
C ALA A 516 -3.10 1.93 -12.74
N ARG A 517 -1.97 2.59 -13.01
CA ARG A 517 -1.80 4.03 -12.85
C ARG A 517 -2.54 4.83 -13.94
N PRO A 518 -3.12 5.99 -13.60
CA PRO A 518 -3.39 7.04 -14.59
C PRO A 518 -2.11 7.44 -15.32
N ILE A 519 -2.24 7.91 -16.56
CA ILE A 519 -1.11 8.45 -17.34
C ILE A 519 -0.36 9.55 -16.55
N ALA A 520 -1.11 10.37 -15.80
CA ALA A 520 -0.55 11.43 -14.98
C ALA A 520 0.35 10.93 -13.84
N ASP A 521 0.09 9.73 -13.30
CA ASP A 521 0.86 9.13 -12.19
C ASP A 521 2.12 8.39 -12.67
N LEU A 522 2.40 8.35 -13.98
CA LEU A 522 3.58 7.65 -14.52
C LEU A 522 4.88 8.40 -14.25
N ASP A 523 4.83 9.71 -13.98
CA ASP A 523 5.98 10.49 -13.54
C ASP A 523 6.47 10.10 -12.14
N LEU A 524 5.60 9.52 -11.28
CA LEU A 524 5.99 8.93 -10.00
C LEU A 524 7.03 7.82 -10.17
N LEU A 525 7.02 7.08 -11.29
CA LEU A 525 8.01 6.02 -11.55
C LEU A 525 9.43 6.59 -11.75
N VAL A 526 9.52 7.86 -12.18
CA VAL A 526 10.80 8.59 -12.21
C VAL A 526 11.12 9.10 -10.81
N GLY A 527 10.16 9.76 -10.17
CA GLY A 527 10.25 10.09 -8.75
C GLY A 527 9.18 11.07 -8.27
N VAL A 528 8.87 10.99 -6.97
CA VAL A 528 7.88 11.86 -6.31
C VAL A 528 8.21 13.35 -6.50
N SER A 529 9.48 13.75 -6.47
CA SER A 529 9.91 15.12 -6.71
C SER A 529 9.42 15.70 -8.05
N LEU A 530 9.43 14.90 -9.13
CA LEU A 530 8.94 15.32 -10.44
C LEU A 530 7.41 15.43 -10.46
N HIS A 531 6.71 14.50 -9.82
CA HIS A 531 5.25 14.46 -9.76
C HIS A 531 4.64 15.74 -9.18
N ARG A 532 5.33 16.39 -8.24
CA ARG A 532 4.87 17.66 -7.63
C ARG A 532 4.75 18.82 -8.63
N PHE A 533 5.40 18.72 -9.80
CA PHE A 533 5.28 19.69 -10.90
C PHE A 533 4.20 19.33 -11.92
N LEU A 534 3.57 18.15 -11.79
CA LEU A 534 2.51 17.66 -12.69
C LEU A 534 2.84 17.77 -14.19
N PRO A 535 4.04 17.33 -14.64
CA PRO A 535 4.45 17.44 -16.06
C PRO A 535 3.56 16.64 -17.02
N LEU A 536 2.92 15.58 -16.54
CA LEU A 536 1.97 14.78 -17.32
C LEU A 536 0.50 15.17 -17.05
N ALA A 537 0.22 15.85 -15.94
CA ALA A 537 -1.12 16.31 -15.58
C ALA A 537 -1.29 17.81 -15.89
N ASN A 538 -1.43 18.15 -17.18
CA ASN A 538 -1.68 19.53 -17.60
C ASN A 538 -2.37 19.60 -18.96
N ALA A 539 -2.90 20.77 -19.29
CA ALA A 539 -3.63 20.98 -20.53
C ALA A 539 -2.73 21.08 -21.78
N PHE A 540 -1.41 21.21 -21.62
CA PHE A 540 -0.49 21.32 -22.76
C PHE A 540 -0.45 20.03 -23.58
N VAL A 541 -0.47 18.86 -22.92
CA VAL A 541 -0.50 17.56 -23.61
C VAL A 541 -1.70 17.42 -24.57
N PRO A 542 -2.96 17.57 -24.13
CA PRO A 542 -4.10 17.51 -25.04
C PRO A 542 -4.14 18.67 -26.05
N PHE A 543 -3.60 19.83 -25.70
CA PHE A 543 -3.49 20.96 -26.62
C PHE A 543 -2.54 20.65 -27.79
N ALA A 544 -1.34 20.14 -27.50
CA ALA A 544 -0.36 19.74 -28.50
C ALA A 544 -0.92 18.65 -29.43
N LEU A 545 -1.62 17.65 -28.87
CA LEU A 545 -2.30 16.62 -29.67
C LEU A 545 -3.41 17.20 -30.56
N THR A 546 -4.15 18.21 -30.08
CA THR A 546 -5.14 18.92 -30.89
C THR A 546 -4.48 19.66 -32.05
N ALA A 547 -3.35 20.33 -31.80
CA ALA A 547 -2.61 21.08 -32.82
C ALA A 547 -2.02 20.17 -33.89
N VAL A 548 -1.31 19.11 -33.50
CA VAL A 548 -0.71 18.12 -34.43
C VAL A 548 -1.80 17.34 -35.17
N GLY A 549 -2.87 16.95 -34.47
CA GLY A 549 -3.99 16.17 -35.02
C GLY A 549 -5.08 17.01 -35.70
N PHE A 550 -4.89 18.32 -35.88
CA PHE A 550 -5.97 19.24 -36.29
C PHE A 550 -6.72 18.80 -37.54
N GLY A 551 -5.99 18.29 -38.55
CA GLY A 551 -6.53 17.79 -39.81
C GLY A 551 -7.15 16.38 -39.74
N ILE A 552 -6.89 15.61 -38.68
CA ILE A 552 -7.27 14.20 -38.57
C ILE A 552 -8.55 14.07 -37.71
N LYS A 553 -9.71 14.29 -38.33
CA LYS A 553 -11.03 14.27 -37.64
C LYS A 553 -11.32 13.01 -36.83
N ARG A 554 -10.71 11.87 -37.19
CA ARG A 554 -10.86 10.59 -36.48
C ARG A 554 -10.24 10.60 -35.08
N LEU A 555 -9.25 11.46 -34.81
CA LEU A 555 -8.57 11.54 -33.50
C LEU A 555 -9.31 12.44 -32.50
N ARG A 556 -10.21 13.30 -32.96
CA ARG A 556 -10.90 14.29 -32.11
C ARG A 556 -11.62 13.67 -30.89
N PRO A 557 -12.35 12.53 -30.99
CA PRO A 557 -12.97 11.89 -29.83
C PRO A 557 -11.93 11.41 -28.81
N ALA A 558 -10.80 10.88 -29.27
CA ALA A 558 -9.74 10.38 -28.40
C ALA A 558 -9.03 11.53 -27.66
N ILE A 559 -8.75 12.63 -28.36
CA ILE A 559 -8.19 13.84 -27.77
C ILE A 559 -9.17 14.44 -26.75
N ALA A 560 -10.47 14.46 -27.05
CA ALA A 560 -11.48 14.92 -26.11
C ALA A 560 -11.57 14.02 -24.86
N GLY A 561 -11.49 12.70 -25.04
CA GLY A 561 -11.45 11.73 -23.94
C GLY A 561 -10.25 11.96 -23.04
N LEU A 562 -9.06 12.05 -23.62
CA LEU A 562 -7.81 12.33 -22.90
C LEU A 562 -7.89 13.67 -22.14
N SER A 563 -8.44 14.70 -22.77
CA SER A 563 -8.64 16.02 -22.14
C SER A 563 -9.58 15.93 -20.95
N VAL A 564 -10.71 15.23 -21.08
CA VAL A 564 -11.66 15.02 -19.96
C VAL A 564 -11.02 14.22 -18.83
N GLY A 565 -10.31 13.14 -19.14
CA GLY A 565 -9.59 12.35 -18.16
C GLY A 565 -8.54 13.17 -17.40
N THR A 566 -7.71 13.93 -18.11
CA THR A 566 -6.70 14.81 -17.51
C THR A 566 -7.34 15.89 -16.63
N GLY A 567 -8.41 16.52 -17.10
CA GLY A 567 -9.14 17.52 -16.32
C GLY A 567 -9.81 16.93 -15.07
N ALA A 568 -10.36 15.73 -15.18
CA ALA A 568 -10.95 15.00 -14.04
C ALA A 568 -9.88 14.62 -13.00
N TYR A 569 -8.72 14.14 -13.45
CA TYR A 569 -7.58 13.85 -12.59
C TYR A 569 -7.15 15.10 -11.79
N LEU A 570 -6.99 16.25 -12.47
CA LEU A 570 -6.63 17.51 -11.81
C LEU A 570 -7.66 17.96 -10.76
N LEU A 571 -8.95 17.83 -11.06
CA LEU A 571 -10.01 18.13 -10.10
C LEU A 571 -10.01 17.14 -8.92
N SER A 572 -9.67 15.88 -9.16
CA SER A 572 -9.55 14.87 -8.11
C SER A 572 -8.42 15.21 -7.13
N LEU A 573 -7.28 15.73 -7.61
CA LEU A 573 -6.19 16.20 -6.75
C LEU A 573 -6.63 17.32 -5.82
N VAL A 574 -7.43 18.27 -6.33
CA VAL A 574 -7.98 19.38 -5.53
C VAL A 574 -8.96 18.86 -4.48
N ALA A 575 -9.80 17.89 -4.84
CA ALA A 575 -10.80 17.31 -3.95
C ALA A 575 -10.17 16.47 -2.82
N LEU A 576 -9.15 15.68 -3.14
CA LEU A 576 -8.44 14.84 -2.17
C LEU A 576 -7.56 15.69 -1.25
N GLY A 577 -6.85 16.68 -1.80
CA GLY A 577 -5.90 17.48 -1.02
C GLY A 577 -4.57 16.77 -0.71
N ASP A 578 -4.32 15.63 -1.37
CA ASP A 578 -3.19 14.74 -1.10
C ASP A 578 -1.88 15.18 -1.74
N ALA A 579 -1.91 16.15 -2.67
CA ALA A 579 -0.74 16.58 -3.42
C ALA A 579 -0.13 17.87 -2.86
N GLY A 580 1.17 17.84 -2.61
CA GLY A 580 1.96 19.01 -2.23
C GLY A 580 2.66 19.61 -3.44
N GLY A 581 2.38 20.87 -3.78
CA GLY A 581 3.04 21.60 -4.87
C GLY A 581 4.24 22.42 -4.39
N PRO A 582 5.25 22.69 -5.24
CA PRO A 582 6.46 23.42 -4.87
C PRO A 582 6.20 24.88 -4.44
N PHE A 583 5.06 25.44 -4.84
CA PHE A 583 4.64 26.81 -4.51
C PHE A 583 3.49 26.85 -3.48
N GLY A 584 3.29 25.74 -2.76
CA GLY A 584 2.24 25.59 -1.76
C GLY A 584 0.87 25.23 -2.33
N ARG A 585 -0.05 24.86 -1.43
CA ARG A 585 -1.36 24.30 -1.76
C ARG A 585 -2.25 25.24 -2.56
N VAL A 586 -2.27 26.54 -2.24
CA VAL A 586 -3.12 27.52 -2.92
C VAL A 586 -2.73 27.65 -4.40
N ALA A 587 -1.44 27.77 -4.69
CA ALA A 587 -0.92 27.84 -6.05
C ALA A 587 -1.22 26.56 -6.84
N LEU A 588 -1.04 25.39 -6.21
CA LEU A 588 -1.37 24.11 -6.82
C LEU A 588 -2.86 24.01 -7.16
N VAL A 589 -3.75 24.39 -6.25
CA VAL A 589 -5.21 24.37 -6.49
C VAL A 589 -5.57 25.28 -7.66
N ALA A 590 -5.05 26.52 -7.69
CA ALA A 590 -5.30 27.45 -8.79
C ALA A 590 -4.81 26.89 -10.13
N TRP A 591 -3.61 26.30 -10.15
CA TRP A 591 -3.04 25.65 -11.33
C TRP A 591 -3.91 24.49 -11.83
N CYS A 592 -4.34 23.60 -10.94
CA CYS A 592 -5.18 22.45 -11.27
C CYS A 592 -6.54 22.89 -11.82
N VAL A 593 -7.20 23.86 -11.19
CA VAL A 593 -8.51 24.37 -11.63
C VAL A 593 -8.40 25.03 -13.01
N LEU A 594 -7.36 25.85 -13.23
CA LEU A 594 -7.13 26.50 -14.53
C LEU A 594 -6.89 25.47 -15.64
N ASN A 595 -5.99 24.51 -15.40
CA ASN A 595 -5.70 23.45 -16.38
C ASN A 595 -6.93 22.56 -16.64
N ALA A 596 -7.71 22.24 -15.60
CA ALA A 596 -8.95 21.48 -15.76
C ALA A 596 -9.97 22.25 -16.63
N ALA A 597 -10.10 23.57 -16.45
CA ALA A 597 -10.98 24.41 -17.28
C ALA A 597 -10.52 24.44 -18.74
N ILE A 598 -9.22 24.55 -19.00
CA ILE A 598 -8.65 24.50 -20.36
C ILE A 598 -8.90 23.12 -20.99
N CYS A 599 -8.67 22.03 -20.25
CA CYS A 599 -8.99 20.67 -20.67
C CYS A 599 -10.48 20.52 -21.04
N ALA A 600 -11.40 21.07 -20.24
CA ALA A 600 -12.83 21.09 -20.55
C ALA A 600 -13.13 21.80 -21.88
N TRP A 601 -12.46 22.93 -22.12
CA TRP A 601 -12.60 23.71 -23.34
C TRP A 601 -12.07 22.96 -24.56
N ILE A 602 -10.89 22.33 -24.48
CA ILE A 602 -10.30 21.50 -25.54
C ILE A 602 -11.24 20.34 -25.88
N ALA A 603 -11.75 19.64 -24.87
CA ALA A 603 -12.64 18.51 -25.05
C ALA A 603 -13.96 18.91 -25.72
N ARG A 604 -14.57 20.00 -25.26
CA ARG A 604 -15.81 20.54 -25.83
C ARG A 604 -15.63 20.90 -27.30
N THR A 605 -14.53 21.55 -27.66
CA THR A 605 -14.23 21.97 -29.03
C THR A 605 -14.05 20.75 -29.94
N ASN A 606 -13.23 19.78 -29.52
CA ASN A 606 -12.99 18.55 -30.28
C ASN A 606 -14.28 17.73 -30.47
N LEU A 607 -15.16 17.63 -29.47
CA LEU A 607 -16.44 16.93 -29.61
C LEU A 607 -17.42 17.67 -30.52
N ALA A 608 -17.51 18.99 -30.42
CA ALA A 608 -18.46 19.79 -31.20
C ALA A 608 -18.09 19.88 -32.69
N GLU A 609 -16.81 19.84 -33.03
CA GLU A 609 -16.32 20.03 -34.40
C GLU A 609 -16.07 18.72 -35.15
N THR A 610 -16.59 17.57 -34.69
CA THR A 610 -16.26 16.25 -35.27
C THR A 610 -16.82 15.94 -36.67
N ARG A 611 -17.42 16.91 -37.38
CA ARG A 611 -17.87 16.77 -38.78
C ARG A 611 -16.86 17.27 -39.79
#